data_AF-A0A2A5GUU9-F1
#
_entry.id   AF-A0A2A5GUU9-F1
#
_cell.length_a   1.000
_cell.length_b   1.000
_cell.length_c   1.000
_cell.angle_alpha   90.00
_cell.angle_beta   90.00
_cell.angle_gamma   90.00
#
_symmetry.space_group_name_H-M   'P 1'
#
loop_
_entity.id
_entity.type
_entity.pdbx_description
1 polymer ?
#
loop_
_entity_poly.entity_id
_entity_poly.type
_entity_poly.pdbx_seq_one_letter_code
_entity_poly.pdbx_strand_id
1 'polypeptide(L)'
;MLTGSSTEFLSANSNTTQSAILTVNSISFGGTYLKDVGNNITYNGDIIWTANNDGNGSGLDADLLGGFNSNTYLRTGTNISVANVTISGSLSANGSIGANGAVLYSNGTVSYWDILSVQGGAGYYKGNDGAIGDANNVNNIFRINTNELNANVTFANNENASATGPIVLGASVTMTIETGARVVIL
;
A
#
# COMPACT_ATOMS: atom_id res chain seq x y z
N MET A 1 28.52 55.70 -46.04
CA MET A 1 28.35 54.26 -46.36
C MET A 1 26.86 53.99 -46.37
N LEU A 2 26.29 53.70 -47.54
CA LEU A 2 24.86 53.49 -47.71
C LEU A 2 24.55 52.05 -47.27
N THR A 3 23.97 51.86 -46.09
CA THR A 3 23.52 50.54 -45.64
C THR A 3 22.20 50.23 -46.33
N GLY A 4 22.28 49.64 -47.52
CA GLY A 4 21.10 49.22 -48.28
C GLY A 4 20.36 48.11 -47.55
N SER A 5 19.09 48.35 -47.20
CA SER A 5 18.14 47.28 -46.92
C SER A 5 17.74 46.67 -48.26
N SER A 6 18.26 45.50 -48.60
CA SER A 6 17.77 44.71 -49.72
C SER A 6 16.47 44.03 -49.30
N THR A 7 15.35 44.49 -49.84
CA THR A 7 14.09 43.73 -49.80
C THR A 7 14.10 42.77 -50.98
N GLU A 8 14.56 41.53 -50.73
CA GLU A 8 14.43 40.46 -51.72
C GLU A 8 13.01 39.91 -51.66
N PHE A 9 12.18 40.25 -52.66
CA PHE A 9 10.84 39.68 -52.79
C PHE A 9 10.95 38.25 -53.32
N LEU A 10 10.81 37.27 -52.44
CA LEU A 10 10.63 35.88 -52.85
C LEU A 10 9.18 35.71 -53.38
N SER A 11 9.01 35.81 -54.69
CA SER A 11 7.74 35.55 -55.37
C SER A 11 7.56 34.04 -55.59
N ALA A 12 6.71 33.39 -54.80
CA ALA A 12 6.23 32.05 -55.12
C ALA A 12 5.20 32.12 -56.26
N ASN A 13 5.47 31.44 -57.38
CA ASN A 13 4.49 31.26 -58.46
C ASN A 13 3.35 30.36 -57.94
N SER A 14 2.13 30.90 -57.87
CA SER A 14 0.96 30.25 -57.29
C SER A 14 0.36 29.11 -58.13
N ASN A 15 1.02 28.70 -59.22
CA ASN A 15 0.44 27.80 -60.22
C ASN A 15 1.05 26.39 -60.30
N THR A 16 1.73 25.92 -59.25
CA THR A 16 2.14 24.51 -59.16
C THR A 16 1.81 23.96 -57.78
N THR A 17 1.25 22.76 -57.73
CA THR A 17 0.99 21.95 -56.52
C THR A 17 2.27 21.52 -55.77
N GLN A 18 3.37 22.23 -55.96
CA GLN A 18 4.69 21.93 -55.44
C GLN A 18 4.98 22.87 -54.28
N SER A 19 5.00 22.34 -53.07
CA SER A 19 5.45 23.06 -51.89
C SER A 19 6.94 23.38 -52.02
N ALA A 20 7.29 24.66 -52.20
CA ALA A 20 8.67 25.11 -52.08
C ALA A 20 9.03 25.23 -50.59
N ILE A 21 10.13 24.61 -50.15
CA ILE A 21 10.65 24.76 -48.80
C ILE A 21 11.60 25.95 -48.78
N LEU A 22 11.25 26.99 -48.03
CA LEU A 22 12.12 28.13 -47.76
C LEU A 22 12.95 27.86 -46.50
N THR A 23 14.26 27.68 -46.64
CA THR A 23 15.19 27.55 -45.51
C THR A 23 15.69 28.92 -45.07
N VAL A 24 15.26 29.39 -43.91
CA VAL A 24 15.62 30.70 -43.35
C VAL A 24 15.89 30.58 -41.85
N ASN A 25 16.84 31.35 -41.33
CA ASN A 25 17.18 31.34 -39.91
C ASN A 25 16.07 31.97 -39.04
N SER A 26 15.33 32.92 -39.59
CA SER A 26 14.21 33.57 -38.92
C SER A 26 13.22 34.18 -39.90
N ILE A 27 11.93 34.15 -39.56
CA ILE A 27 10.85 34.84 -40.27
C ILE A 27 10.27 35.88 -39.32
N SER A 28 10.13 37.13 -39.75
CA SER A 28 9.58 38.23 -38.95
C SER A 28 8.38 38.88 -39.63
N PHE A 29 7.28 39.07 -38.89
CA PHE A 29 6.08 39.76 -39.34
C PHE A 29 5.64 40.75 -38.27
N GLY A 30 5.69 42.05 -38.59
CA GLY A 30 5.09 43.08 -37.71
C GLY A 30 5.61 43.09 -36.27
N GLY A 31 6.87 42.68 -36.05
CA GLY A 31 7.51 42.67 -34.73
C GLY A 31 7.49 41.32 -34.00
N THR A 32 6.75 40.32 -34.50
CA THR A 32 6.87 38.94 -34.04
C THR A 32 7.78 38.15 -34.97
N TYR A 33 8.53 37.18 -34.44
CA TYR A 33 9.43 36.37 -35.25
C TYR A 33 9.47 34.92 -34.81
N LEU A 34 9.55 34.03 -35.81
CA LEU A 34 9.93 32.63 -35.65
C LEU A 34 11.42 32.50 -35.91
N LYS A 35 12.13 31.72 -35.10
CA LYS A 35 13.57 31.51 -35.26
C LYS A 35 13.93 30.05 -35.12
N ASP A 36 14.77 29.56 -36.03
CA ASP A 36 15.44 28.27 -35.90
C ASP A 36 16.61 28.41 -34.90
N VAL A 37 16.59 27.59 -33.85
CA VAL A 37 17.65 27.50 -32.84
C VAL A 37 18.25 26.09 -32.77
N GLY A 38 18.20 25.35 -33.89
CA GLY A 38 18.69 23.99 -34.04
C GLY A 38 17.55 22.98 -33.87
N ASN A 39 17.50 22.31 -32.72
CA ASN A 39 16.49 21.27 -32.47
C ASN A 39 15.10 21.83 -32.13
N ASN A 40 14.95 23.15 -32.05
CA ASN A 40 13.70 23.83 -31.68
C ASN A 40 13.44 25.03 -32.58
N ILE A 41 12.17 25.40 -32.70
CA ILE A 41 11.75 26.71 -33.19
C ILE A 41 11.32 27.54 -31.99
N THR A 42 11.69 28.82 -31.98
CA THR A 42 11.18 29.77 -30.99
C THR A 42 10.24 30.79 -31.61
N TYR A 43 9.23 31.22 -30.85
CA TYR A 43 8.37 32.35 -31.16
C TYR A 43 8.70 33.49 -30.19
N ASN A 44 9.26 34.59 -30.70
CA ASN A 44 9.72 35.72 -29.89
C ASN A 44 10.69 35.36 -28.74
N GLY A 45 11.39 34.22 -28.86
CA GLY A 45 12.31 33.70 -27.84
C GLY A 45 11.76 32.52 -27.04
N ASP A 46 10.44 32.32 -26.99
CA ASP A 46 9.82 31.19 -26.32
C ASP A 46 9.87 29.94 -27.19
N ILE A 47 10.19 28.78 -26.61
CA ILE A 47 10.22 27.51 -27.35
C ILE A 47 8.80 27.13 -27.76
N ILE A 48 8.64 26.77 -29.04
CA ILE A 48 7.40 26.16 -29.53
C ILE A 48 7.47 24.65 -29.26
N TRP A 49 6.55 24.16 -28.45
CA TRP A 49 6.39 22.74 -28.18
C TRP A 49 5.57 22.05 -29.28
N THR A 50 6.02 20.87 -29.67
CA THR A 50 5.52 20.00 -30.74
C THR A 50 5.70 18.55 -30.29
N ALA A 51 5.07 17.60 -30.99
CA ALA A 51 5.22 16.16 -30.70
C ALA A 51 6.68 15.63 -30.73
N ASN A 52 7.61 16.41 -31.28
CA ASN A 52 9.03 16.05 -31.33
C ASN A 52 9.83 16.53 -30.10
N ASN A 53 9.29 17.46 -29.31
CA ASN A 53 10.00 18.09 -28.18
C ASN A 53 9.09 18.36 -26.96
N ASP A 54 7.94 17.68 -26.86
CA ASP A 54 6.96 17.76 -25.76
C ASP A 54 7.05 16.58 -24.77
N GLY A 55 8.14 15.81 -24.82
CA GLY A 55 8.38 14.65 -23.94
C GLY A 55 9.20 14.94 -22.68
N ASN A 56 9.53 13.86 -21.96
CA ASN A 56 10.26 13.92 -20.68
C ASN A 56 11.57 14.70 -20.78
N GLY A 57 11.71 15.75 -19.97
CA GLY A 57 12.90 16.59 -19.91
C GLY A 57 12.89 17.75 -20.91
N SER A 58 11.75 18.01 -21.56
CA SER A 58 11.51 19.19 -22.40
C SER A 58 11.47 20.51 -21.63
N GLY A 59 11.30 20.45 -20.30
CA GLY A 59 11.07 21.62 -19.46
C GLY A 59 9.66 22.19 -19.59
N LEU A 60 8.79 21.59 -20.41
CA LEU A 60 7.35 21.79 -20.33
C LEU A 60 6.86 21.21 -19.00
N ASP A 61 6.03 21.94 -18.27
CA ASP A 61 5.47 21.50 -17.00
C ASP A 61 4.48 20.33 -17.14
N ALA A 62 4.22 19.84 -18.36
CA ALA A 62 3.44 18.63 -18.63
C ALA A 62 4.00 17.36 -17.95
N ASP A 63 5.31 17.32 -17.67
CA ASP A 63 5.97 16.21 -16.95
C ASP A 63 5.69 16.23 -15.43
N LEU A 64 5.24 17.39 -14.90
CA LEU A 64 5.11 17.64 -13.47
C LEU A 64 3.67 18.01 -13.11
N LEU A 65 3.02 17.15 -12.32
CA LEU A 65 1.79 17.56 -11.65
C LEU A 65 2.19 18.27 -10.35
N GLY A 66 1.87 19.56 -10.20
CA GLY A 66 2.19 20.31 -8.97
C GLY A 66 3.68 20.38 -8.62
N GLY A 67 4.57 20.28 -9.61
CA GLY A 67 6.04 20.33 -9.42
C GLY A 67 6.69 18.99 -9.08
N PHE A 68 5.93 17.89 -9.02
CA PHE A 68 6.46 16.56 -8.75
C PHE A 68 6.28 15.63 -9.94
N ASN A 69 7.25 14.72 -10.11
CA ASN A 69 7.16 13.68 -11.13
C ASN A 69 6.11 12.61 -10.76
N SER A 70 5.72 11.81 -11.74
CA SER A 70 4.72 10.74 -11.56
C SER A 70 5.10 9.68 -10.52
N ASN A 71 6.40 9.52 -10.17
CA ASN A 71 6.86 8.55 -9.17
C ASN A 71 6.52 8.94 -7.73
N THR A 72 6.09 10.18 -7.49
CA THR A 72 5.67 10.64 -6.17
C THR A 72 4.20 10.33 -5.84
N TYR A 73 3.40 9.99 -6.86
CA TYR A 73 1.97 9.79 -6.71
C TYR A 73 1.60 8.30 -6.69
N LEU A 74 0.61 7.96 -5.87
CA LEU A 74 -0.01 6.64 -5.88
C LEU A 74 -0.99 6.55 -7.06
N ARG A 75 -0.89 5.48 -7.85
CA ARG A 75 -1.82 5.20 -8.95
C ARG A 75 -3.05 4.46 -8.41
N THR A 76 -4.24 4.94 -8.73
CA THR A 76 -5.51 4.32 -8.34
C THR A 76 -5.92 3.23 -9.34
N GLY A 77 -6.65 2.20 -8.89
CA GLY A 77 -7.23 1.17 -9.76
C GLY A 77 -6.41 -0.12 -9.96
N THR A 78 -5.24 -0.23 -9.32
CA THR A 78 -4.42 -1.46 -9.31
C THR A 78 -3.98 -1.81 -7.90
N ASN A 79 -3.41 -3.01 -7.72
CA ASN A 79 -2.69 -3.35 -6.50
C ASN A 79 -1.51 -2.38 -6.30
N ILE A 80 -1.38 -1.84 -5.10
CA ILE A 80 -0.29 -0.94 -4.71
C ILE A 80 0.68 -1.71 -3.83
N SER A 81 1.94 -1.79 -4.25
CA SER A 81 3.04 -2.36 -3.46
C SER A 81 4.00 -1.25 -3.06
N VAL A 82 4.05 -0.97 -1.76
CA VAL A 82 4.87 0.10 -1.17
C VAL A 82 5.61 -0.45 0.04
N ALA A 83 6.83 0.03 0.28
CA ALA A 83 7.65 -0.45 1.38
C ALA A 83 7.07 -0.07 2.75
N ASN A 84 6.55 1.15 2.86
CA ASN A 84 5.99 1.70 4.11
C ASN A 84 4.76 2.55 3.80
N VAL A 85 3.78 2.52 4.71
CA VAL A 85 2.60 3.39 4.68
C VAL A 85 2.42 3.99 6.06
N THR A 86 2.42 5.32 6.14
CA THR A 86 2.12 6.07 7.37
C THR A 86 0.76 6.73 7.22
N ILE A 87 -0.17 6.45 8.14
CA ILE A 87 -1.53 7.01 8.14
C ILE A 87 -1.71 7.78 9.44
N SER A 88 -1.95 9.10 9.35
CA SER A 88 -2.14 9.96 10.52
C SER A 88 -3.56 9.91 11.11
N GLY A 89 -4.44 9.09 10.53
CA GLY A 89 -5.83 8.89 10.94
C GLY A 89 -6.22 7.41 10.98
N SER A 90 -7.48 7.10 10.67
CA SER A 90 -7.97 5.72 10.60
C SER A 90 -7.73 5.08 9.23
N LEU A 91 -7.44 3.78 9.22
CA LEU A 91 -7.39 2.95 8.01
C LEU A 91 -8.68 2.14 7.91
N SER A 92 -9.43 2.31 6.81
CA SER A 92 -10.62 1.51 6.48
C SER A 92 -10.31 0.64 5.27
N ALA A 93 -10.39 -0.68 5.41
CA ALA A 93 -10.13 -1.64 4.34
C ALA A 93 -11.36 -2.53 4.11
N ASN A 94 -11.69 -2.83 2.84
CA ASN A 94 -12.72 -3.80 2.46
C ASN A 94 -12.11 -5.22 2.42
N GLY A 95 -11.42 -5.62 3.50
CA GLY A 95 -10.66 -6.87 3.56
C GLY A 95 -9.66 -6.89 4.72
N SER A 96 -8.89 -7.97 4.81
CA SER A 96 -7.82 -8.10 5.81
C SER A 96 -6.72 -7.07 5.56
N ILE A 97 -6.21 -6.50 6.64
CA ILE A 97 -4.94 -5.78 6.67
C ILE A 97 -3.95 -6.78 7.27
N GLY A 98 -2.83 -7.08 6.62
CA GLY A 98 -1.85 -8.06 7.11
C GLY A 98 -1.74 -9.34 6.28
N ALA A 99 -0.79 -10.21 6.66
CA ALA A 99 -0.46 -11.46 5.97
C ALA A 99 -1.04 -12.68 6.70
N ASN A 100 -1.20 -13.81 5.98
CA ASN A 100 -1.62 -15.09 6.55
C ASN A 100 -2.99 -15.08 7.29
N GLY A 101 -3.94 -14.27 6.84
CA GLY A 101 -5.29 -14.22 7.45
C GLY A 101 -5.35 -13.47 8.78
N ALA A 102 -4.30 -12.74 9.16
CA ALA A 102 -4.35 -11.80 10.27
C ALA A 102 -5.26 -10.61 9.95
N VAL A 103 -6.00 -10.14 10.95
CA VAL A 103 -6.82 -8.93 10.91
C VAL A 103 -6.39 -8.02 12.06
N LEU A 104 -6.36 -6.70 11.82
CA LEU A 104 -6.14 -5.71 12.86
C LEU A 104 -7.46 -5.54 13.64
N TYR A 105 -7.46 -5.91 14.91
CA TYR A 105 -8.56 -5.59 15.80
C TYR A 105 -8.22 -4.32 16.58
N SER A 106 -9.21 -3.44 16.76
CA SER A 106 -9.09 -2.24 17.60
C SER A 106 -10.27 -2.19 18.56
N ASN A 107 -9.99 -1.95 19.83
CA ASN A 107 -11.01 -1.75 20.87
C ASN A 107 -11.14 -0.27 21.28
N GLY A 108 -10.61 0.65 20.49
CA GLY A 108 -10.59 2.08 20.79
C GLY A 108 -9.45 2.56 21.71
N THR A 109 -8.71 1.64 22.35
CA THR A 109 -7.56 1.97 23.22
C THR A 109 -6.25 1.37 22.71
N VAL A 110 -6.29 0.13 22.20
CA VAL A 110 -5.12 -0.57 21.67
C VAL A 110 -5.50 -1.27 20.38
N SER A 111 -4.54 -1.43 19.47
CA SER A 111 -4.71 -2.22 18.26
C SER A 111 -3.74 -3.41 18.29
N TYR A 112 -4.23 -4.60 17.93
CA TYR A 112 -3.43 -5.82 17.90
C TYR A 112 -3.73 -6.66 16.66
N TRP A 113 -2.72 -7.39 16.20
CA TRP A 113 -2.84 -8.33 15.08
C TRP A 113 -3.25 -9.70 15.61
N ASP A 114 -4.35 -10.25 15.10
CA ASP A 114 -4.77 -11.62 15.42
C ASP A 114 -5.20 -12.38 14.16
N ILE A 115 -4.88 -13.66 14.09
CA ILE A 115 -5.25 -14.53 12.98
C ILE A 115 -6.72 -14.88 13.14
N LEU A 116 -7.50 -14.74 12.07
CA LEU A 116 -8.93 -15.01 12.04
C LEU A 116 -9.20 -16.51 12.30
N SER A 117 -9.11 -16.97 13.54
CA SER A 117 -9.56 -18.29 13.95
C SER A 117 -11.08 -18.23 14.13
N VAL A 118 -11.77 -18.65 13.06
CA VAL A 118 -13.13 -19.19 13.01
C VAL A 118 -14.13 -18.63 14.05
N GLN A 119 -15.07 -17.83 13.54
CA GLN A 119 -16.40 -17.57 14.06
C GLN A 119 -16.95 -18.71 14.96
N GLY A 120 -17.10 -18.42 16.26
CA GLY A 120 -17.94 -19.18 17.19
C GLY A 120 -17.18 -20.03 18.21
N GLY A 121 -17.05 -19.51 19.42
CA GLY A 121 -16.99 -20.35 20.62
C GLY A 121 -15.69 -21.09 20.91
N ALA A 122 -14.53 -20.55 20.52
CA ALA A 122 -13.24 -21.04 21.01
C ALA A 122 -13.09 -20.73 22.51
N GLY A 123 -13.63 -21.61 23.35
CA GLY A 123 -13.34 -21.62 24.77
C GLY A 123 -11.84 -21.80 24.95
N TYR A 124 -11.23 -21.08 25.88
CA TYR A 124 -9.84 -21.28 26.22
C TYR A 124 -9.66 -22.74 26.72
N TYR A 125 -8.93 -23.56 25.99
CA TYR A 125 -8.67 -24.96 26.34
C TYR A 125 -7.27 -25.08 26.95
N LYS A 126 -7.15 -25.66 28.14
CA LYS A 126 -5.88 -26.23 28.62
C LYS A 126 -5.90 -27.72 28.29
N GLY A 127 -4.95 -28.21 27.49
CA GLY A 127 -4.81 -29.65 27.23
C GLY A 127 -4.46 -30.07 25.81
N ASN A 128 -4.43 -29.17 24.82
CA ASN A 128 -3.92 -29.46 23.48
C ASN A 128 -2.90 -28.38 23.09
N ASP A 129 -1.61 -28.75 23.03
CA ASP A 129 -0.50 -28.01 22.40
C ASP A 129 -0.31 -26.52 22.77
N GLY A 130 -0.30 -26.19 24.06
CA GLY A 130 0.47 -25.03 24.55
C GLY A 130 -0.19 -23.65 24.53
N ALA A 131 -1.50 -23.54 24.33
CA ALA A 131 -2.21 -22.27 24.53
C ALA A 131 -2.84 -22.18 25.95
N ILE A 132 -2.44 -21.18 26.73
CA ILE A 132 -3.07 -20.81 28.02
C ILE A 132 -4.06 -19.68 27.73
N GLY A 133 -5.26 -19.73 28.32
CA GLY A 133 -6.24 -18.66 28.16
C GLY A 133 -5.83 -17.34 28.80
N ASP A 134 -6.56 -16.27 28.45
CA ASP A 134 -6.32 -14.91 28.95
C ASP A 134 -6.31 -14.86 30.50
N ALA A 135 -5.17 -14.42 31.05
CA ALA A 135 -4.91 -14.32 32.49
C ALA A 135 -5.87 -13.35 33.22
N ASN A 136 -6.58 -12.48 32.50
CA ASN A 136 -7.54 -11.54 33.08
C ASN A 136 -8.98 -12.11 33.16
N ASN A 137 -9.24 -13.28 32.56
CA ASN A 137 -10.56 -13.92 32.51
C ASN A 137 -10.63 -15.19 33.38
N VAL A 138 -10.12 -15.12 34.60
CA VAL A 138 -10.04 -16.21 35.61
C VAL A 138 -11.40 -16.81 36.03
N ASN A 139 -12.52 -16.17 35.65
CA ASN A 139 -13.86 -16.68 35.92
C ASN A 139 -14.40 -17.63 34.84
N ASN A 140 -13.68 -17.82 33.73
CA ASN A 140 -14.12 -18.74 32.67
C ASN A 140 -13.75 -20.19 33.02
N ILE A 141 -14.59 -21.12 32.60
CA ILE A 141 -14.34 -22.55 32.76
C ILE A 141 -13.48 -23.01 31.57
N PHE A 142 -12.22 -23.36 31.84
CA PHE A 142 -11.36 -24.03 30.87
C PHE A 142 -11.92 -25.42 30.54
N ARG A 143 -12.06 -25.78 29.27
CA ARG A 143 -12.46 -27.14 28.90
C ARG A 143 -11.21 -28.00 28.68
N ILE A 144 -11.17 -29.19 29.28
CA ILE A 144 -10.22 -30.25 28.95
C ILE A 144 -10.91 -31.08 27.87
N ASN A 145 -10.46 -30.95 26.62
CA ASN A 145 -11.12 -31.53 25.45
C ASN A 145 -10.44 -32.83 24.97
N THR A 146 -9.82 -33.54 25.90
CA THR A 146 -9.18 -34.84 25.67
C THR A 146 -9.47 -35.76 26.84
N ASN A 147 -9.62 -37.05 26.55
CA ASN A 147 -9.79 -38.10 27.57
C ASN A 147 -8.44 -38.67 28.03
N GLU A 148 -7.34 -38.27 27.39
CA GLU A 148 -5.98 -38.64 27.77
C GLU A 148 -5.08 -37.40 27.75
N LEU A 149 -4.44 -37.12 28.89
CA LEU A 149 -3.40 -36.10 29.02
C LEU A 149 -2.05 -36.73 28.70
N ASN A 150 -1.43 -36.27 27.60
CA ASN A 150 -0.11 -36.71 27.15
C ASN A 150 1.01 -35.71 27.52
N ALA A 151 0.67 -34.64 28.24
CA ALA A 151 1.58 -33.59 28.69
C ALA A 151 1.22 -33.16 30.11
N ASN A 152 2.21 -32.69 30.87
CA ASN A 152 1.97 -32.16 32.21
C ASN A 152 1.07 -30.93 32.13
N VAL A 153 0.00 -30.92 32.93
CA VAL A 153 -0.95 -29.81 32.99
C VAL A 153 -1.01 -29.27 34.41
N THR A 154 -0.87 -27.95 34.57
CA THR A 154 -1.05 -27.26 35.85
C THR A 154 -2.27 -26.33 35.78
N PHE A 155 -3.19 -26.54 36.70
CA PHE A 155 -4.29 -25.63 37.01
C PHE A 155 -3.87 -24.76 38.19
N ALA A 156 -3.63 -23.48 37.91
CA ALA A 156 -3.12 -22.51 38.87
C ALA A 156 -4.22 -21.98 39.80
N ASN A 157 -3.82 -21.37 40.91
CA ASN A 157 -4.75 -20.73 41.84
C ASN A 157 -5.82 -19.86 41.13
N ASN A 158 -7.08 -20.04 41.51
CA ASN A 158 -8.29 -19.41 40.94
C ASN A 158 -8.72 -19.86 39.53
N GLU A 159 -8.09 -20.88 38.93
CA GLU A 159 -8.56 -21.44 37.65
C GLU A 159 -9.69 -22.45 37.86
N ASN A 160 -10.72 -22.41 36.99
CA ASN A 160 -11.80 -23.39 36.96
C ASN A 160 -11.75 -24.19 35.65
N ALA A 161 -11.79 -25.52 35.70
CA ALA A 161 -11.81 -26.37 34.51
C ALA A 161 -12.93 -27.44 34.55
N SER A 162 -13.31 -27.92 33.37
CA SER A 162 -14.26 -29.03 33.21
C SER A 162 -13.79 -30.04 32.15
N ALA A 163 -14.06 -31.33 32.35
CA ALA A 163 -13.82 -32.41 31.40
C ALA A 163 -15.08 -33.27 31.22
N THR A 164 -15.16 -34.06 30.16
CA THR A 164 -16.22 -35.06 29.95
C THR A 164 -15.62 -36.45 29.94
N GLY A 165 -16.11 -37.34 30.80
CA GLY A 165 -15.61 -38.71 30.91
C GLY A 165 -14.26 -38.82 31.65
N PRO A 166 -13.73 -40.04 31.84
CA PRO A 166 -12.53 -40.23 32.65
C PRO A 166 -11.35 -39.49 32.03
N ILE A 167 -10.60 -38.76 32.86
CA ILE A 167 -9.30 -38.21 32.48
C ILE A 167 -8.25 -39.29 32.72
N VAL A 168 -7.64 -39.79 31.66
CA VAL A 168 -6.48 -40.70 31.70
C VAL A 168 -5.20 -39.87 31.70
N LEU A 169 -4.24 -40.23 32.54
CA LEU A 169 -2.90 -39.65 32.49
C LEU A 169 -1.97 -40.59 31.73
N GLY A 170 -1.28 -40.05 30.72
CA GLY A 170 -0.21 -40.77 30.04
C GLY A 170 0.93 -41.14 30.99
N ALA A 171 1.79 -42.07 30.57
CA ALA A 171 2.94 -42.47 31.37
C ALA A 171 3.83 -41.26 31.68
N SER A 172 4.20 -41.09 32.95
CA SER A 172 5.02 -39.96 33.45
C SER A 172 4.37 -38.57 33.29
N VAL A 173 3.06 -38.49 33.07
CA VAL A 173 2.31 -37.24 33.03
C VAL A 173 1.75 -36.89 34.41
N THR A 174 1.90 -35.63 34.82
CA THR A 174 1.29 -35.08 36.03
C THR A 174 0.18 -34.10 35.69
N MET A 175 -0.93 -34.24 36.41
CA MET A 175 -1.97 -33.22 36.48
C MET A 175 -1.87 -32.55 37.85
N THR A 176 -1.43 -31.31 37.88
CA THR A 176 -1.26 -30.51 39.10
C THR A 176 -2.46 -29.58 39.26
N ILE A 177 -3.16 -29.67 40.40
CA ILE A 177 -4.22 -28.74 40.79
C ILE A 177 -3.73 -27.97 42.01
N GLU A 178 -3.41 -26.70 41.83
CA GLU A 178 -2.95 -25.85 42.93
C GLU A 178 -4.09 -25.51 43.91
N THR A 179 -3.73 -25.18 45.15
CA THR A 179 -4.68 -24.69 46.15
C THR A 179 -5.44 -23.47 45.61
N GLY A 180 -6.77 -23.60 45.51
CA GLY A 180 -7.66 -22.56 44.99
C GLY A 180 -8.11 -22.77 43.54
N ALA A 181 -7.52 -23.73 42.82
CA ALA A 181 -8.04 -24.18 41.53
C ALA A 181 -9.20 -25.19 41.71
N ARG A 182 -10.04 -25.35 40.68
CA ARG A 182 -11.13 -26.34 40.64
C ARG A 182 -11.15 -27.05 39.29
N VAL A 183 -11.26 -28.38 39.29
CA VAL A 183 -11.50 -29.17 38.08
C VAL A 183 -12.71 -30.07 38.30
N VAL A 184 -13.66 -30.05 37.37
CA VAL A 184 -14.89 -30.86 37.41
C VAL A 184 -14.86 -31.88 36.28
N ILE A 185 -15.05 -33.15 36.59
CA ILE A 185 -15.21 -34.20 35.59
C ILE A 185 -16.71 -34.51 35.51
N LEU A 186 -17.30 -34.27 34.33
CA LEU A 186 -18.72 -34.46 34.03
C LEU A 186 -18.99 -35.84 33.42
#